data_AF-A0A3N4MNB6-F1
#
_entry.id   AF-A0A3N4MNB6-F1
#
_cell.length_a   1.000
_cell.length_b   1.000
_cell.length_c   1.000
_cell.angle_alpha   90.00
_cell.angle_beta   90.00
_cell.angle_gamma   90.00
#
_symmetry.space_group_name_H-M   'P 1'
#
loop_
_entity.id
_entity.type
_entity.pdbx_description
1 polymer ?
#
loop_
_entity_poly.entity_id
_entity_poly.type
_entity_poly.pdbx_seq_one_letter_code
_entity_poly.pdbx_strand_id
1 'polypeptide(L)'
;MKIKKTYKSILRNDEYIYDVFGIYWDNEKTYFAYLDPNDDYAIHIYCSNDVEIIDPNINFRSVFNCGLISGIFHWSLIEKELWSRVIENIGDSRKEFLSIIRKEKLVDY
;
A
#
# COMPACT_ATOMS: atom_id res chain seq x y z
N MET A 1 26.49 15.02 2.02
CA MET A 1 25.52 14.06 2.61
C MET A 1 24.79 13.38 1.46
N LYS A 2 25.03 12.09 1.19
CA LYS A 2 24.36 11.38 0.10
C LYS A 2 22.94 11.04 0.58
N ILE A 3 21.94 11.69 0.00
CA ILE A 3 20.54 11.30 0.18
C ILE A 3 20.41 9.89 -0.40
N LYS A 4 20.19 8.90 0.45
CA LYS A 4 19.81 7.55 0.02
C LYS A 4 18.46 7.72 -0.68
N LYS A 5 18.42 7.53 -2.01
CA LYS A 5 17.17 7.49 -2.76
C LYS A 5 16.35 6.32 -2.20
N THR A 6 15.19 6.62 -1.62
CA THR A 6 14.19 5.63 -1.25
C THR A 6 13.07 5.74 -2.29
N TYR A 7 12.73 4.63 -2.93
CA TYR A 7 12.05 4.52 -4.22
C TYR A 7 10.57 4.14 -4.04
N LYS A 8 9.59 5.04 -3.86
CA LYS A 8 8.23 4.59 -3.47
C LYS A 8 7.10 5.56 -3.84
N SER A 9 5.88 5.07 -3.98
CA SER A 9 4.70 5.94 -4.01
C SER A 9 4.40 6.39 -2.59
N ILE A 10 4.60 7.67 -2.33
CA ILE A 10 4.59 8.23 -0.98
C ILE A 10 3.41 9.19 -0.84
N LEU A 11 2.58 8.96 0.18
CA LEU A 11 1.50 9.88 0.54
C LEU A 11 1.86 10.63 1.81
N ARG A 12 1.49 11.91 1.86
CA ARG A 12 1.47 12.70 3.09
C ARG A 12 0.03 12.99 3.51
N ASN A 13 -0.27 12.73 4.79
CA ASN A 13 -1.39 13.32 5.51
C ASN A 13 -0.81 14.00 6.77
N ASP A 14 -1.00 15.31 6.90
CA ASP A 14 -0.38 16.17 7.92
C ASP A 14 1.14 15.92 8.09
N GLU A 15 1.55 15.33 9.22
CA GLU A 15 2.97 15.10 9.58
C GLU A 15 3.51 13.73 9.16
N TYR A 16 2.66 12.82 8.69
CA TYR A 16 3.03 11.42 8.43
C TYR A 16 3.23 11.12 6.95
N ILE A 17 4.14 10.19 6.70
CA ILE A 17 4.55 9.74 5.37
C ILE A 17 4.30 8.23 5.27
N TYR A 18 3.52 7.81 4.27
CA TYR A 18 3.10 6.42 4.12
C TYR A 18 3.52 5.81 2.79
N ASP A 19 3.89 4.53 2.84
CA ASP A 19 4.20 3.71 1.68
C ASP A 19 2.90 3.12 1.09
N VAL A 20 2.67 3.35 -0.20
CA VAL A 20 1.51 2.82 -0.92
C VAL A 20 1.80 1.43 -1.46
N PHE A 21 0.87 0.49 -1.25
CA PHE A 21 0.93 -0.89 -1.75
C PHE A 21 -0.24 -1.25 -2.66
N GLY A 22 -1.22 -0.36 -2.84
CA GLY A 22 -2.29 -0.53 -3.79
C GLY A 22 -2.88 0.80 -4.21
N ILE A 23 -3.32 0.88 -5.45
CA ILE A 23 -4.10 1.97 -6.00
C ILE A 23 -5.35 1.34 -6.60
N TYR A 24 -6.53 1.81 -6.21
CA TYR A 24 -7.75 1.32 -6.80
C TYR A 24 -8.71 2.44 -7.14
N TRP A 25 -9.61 2.14 -8.07
CA TRP A 25 -10.61 3.08 -8.56
C TRP A 25 -11.99 2.60 -8.17
N ASP A 26 -12.76 3.50 -7.59
CA ASP A 26 -14.16 3.30 -7.29
C ASP A 26 -14.90 4.63 -7.39
N ASN A 27 -16.09 4.62 -8.01
CA ASN A 27 -16.95 5.80 -8.17
C ASN A 27 -16.19 7.07 -8.65
N GLU A 28 -15.41 6.93 -9.72
CA GLU A 28 -14.58 8.00 -10.32
C GLU A 28 -13.48 8.58 -9.41
N LYS A 29 -13.25 7.98 -8.24
CA LYS A 29 -12.20 8.38 -7.31
C LYS A 29 -11.03 7.42 -7.37
N THR A 30 -9.86 7.95 -7.04
CA THR A 30 -8.66 7.15 -6.80
C THR A 30 -8.46 6.99 -5.31
N TYR A 31 -8.13 5.78 -4.91
CA TYR A 31 -7.85 5.42 -3.53
C TYR A 31 -6.48 4.77 -3.45
N PHE A 32 -5.80 5.02 -2.35
CA PHE A 32 -4.49 4.47 -2.06
C PHE A 32 -4.53 3.62 -0.82
N ALA A 33 -4.03 2.39 -0.94
CA ALA A 33 -3.88 1.46 0.17
C ALA A 33 -2.45 1.54 0.72
N TYR A 34 -2.32 1.81 2.02
CA TYR A 34 -1.04 2.04 2.67
C TYR A 34 -0.98 1.37 4.03
N LEU A 35 0.24 1.16 4.55
CA LEU A 35 0.45 0.66 5.91
C LEU A 35 0.93 1.81 6.81
N ASP A 36 0.31 1.93 7.99
CA ASP A 36 0.84 2.74 9.07
C ASP A 36 1.82 1.87 9.89
N PRO A 37 3.09 2.28 10.05
CA PRO A 37 4.06 1.56 10.86
C PRO A 37 3.72 1.54 12.36
N ASN A 38 2.89 2.47 12.82
CA ASN A 38 2.49 2.60 14.23
C ASN A 38 1.15 1.91 14.54
N ASP A 39 0.48 1.35 13.52
CA ASP A 39 -0.78 0.62 13.69
C ASP A 39 -0.60 -0.85 13.31
N ASP A 40 -0.95 -1.75 14.24
CA ASP A 40 -0.85 -3.19 14.07
C ASP A 40 -2.08 -3.88 13.50
N TYR A 41 -3.14 -3.15 13.16
CA TYR A 41 -4.44 -3.72 12.80
C TYR A 41 -4.60 -3.97 11.30
N ALA A 42 -4.67 -2.94 10.45
CA ALA A 42 -5.09 -3.12 9.05
C ALA A 42 -4.21 -2.36 8.02
N ILE A 43 -4.43 -2.65 6.74
CA ILE A 43 -4.09 -1.71 5.66
C ILE A 43 -5.13 -0.60 5.67
N HIS A 44 -4.68 0.64 5.54
CA HIS A 44 -5.52 1.82 5.57
C HIS A 44 -5.73 2.34 4.15
N ILE A 45 -6.82 3.09 3.97
CA ILE A 45 -7.21 3.66 2.68
C ILE A 45 -7.33 5.18 2.78
N TYR A 46 -6.64 5.90 1.90
CA TYR A 46 -6.89 7.32 1.65
C TYR A 46 -7.53 7.55 0.28
N CYS A 47 -8.46 8.49 0.19
CA CYS A 47 -8.87 9.04 -1.09
C CYS A 47 -7.77 9.99 -1.60
N SER A 48 -7.53 10.03 -2.91
CA SER A 48 -6.53 10.90 -3.51
C SER A 48 -6.74 12.39 -3.24
N ASN A 49 -7.96 12.79 -2.88
CA ASN A 49 -8.29 14.17 -2.56
C ASN A 49 -7.80 14.60 -1.17
N ASP A 50 -7.46 13.63 -0.31
CA ASP A 50 -7.11 13.87 1.10
C ASP A 50 -5.59 13.79 1.35
N VAL A 51 -4.79 13.62 0.30
CA VAL A 51 -3.35 13.35 0.40
C VAL A 51 -2.53 14.06 -0.67
N GLU A 52 -1.29 14.38 -0.34
CA GLU A 52 -0.29 14.86 -1.30
C GLU A 52 0.59 13.70 -1.77
N ILE A 53 0.81 13.58 -3.09
CA ILE A 53 1.75 12.60 -3.67
C ILE A 53 3.16 13.19 -3.66
N ILE A 54 4.07 12.60 -2.88
CA ILE A 54 5.46 13.06 -2.74
C ILE A 54 6.40 12.41 -3.75
N ASP A 55 6.20 11.12 -4.04
CA ASP A 55 6.88 10.39 -5.12
C ASP A 55 5.81 9.57 -5.84
N PRO A 56 5.69 9.67 -7.19
CA PRO A 56 4.65 9.00 -7.95
C PRO A 56 5.03 7.60 -8.45
N ASN A 57 6.23 7.10 -8.16
CA ASN A 57 6.73 5.86 -8.78
C ASN A 57 6.31 4.60 -8.00
N ILE A 58 5.90 3.55 -8.72
CA ILE A 58 5.66 2.21 -8.18
C ILE A 58 6.82 1.31 -8.61
N ASN A 59 7.58 0.79 -7.65
CA ASN A 59 8.82 0.04 -7.92
C ASN A 59 8.81 -1.41 -7.38
N PHE A 60 7.65 -1.92 -6.96
CA PHE A 60 7.46 -3.31 -6.56
C PHE A 60 6.78 -4.12 -7.67
N ARG A 61 6.84 -5.45 -7.57
CA ARG A 61 6.09 -6.34 -8.47
C ARG A 61 4.59 -6.09 -8.27
N SER A 62 3.96 -5.51 -9.27
CA SER A 62 2.55 -5.12 -9.24
C SER A 62 1.68 -5.99 -10.12
N VAL A 63 0.43 -6.17 -9.73
CA VAL A 63 -0.62 -6.85 -10.50
C VAL A 63 -1.71 -5.84 -10.81
N PHE A 64 -2.03 -5.67 -12.10
CA PHE A 64 -3.25 -4.99 -12.53
C PHE A 64 -4.42 -5.96 -12.40
N ASN A 65 -5.40 -5.60 -11.57
CA ASN A 65 -6.61 -6.37 -11.36
C ASN A 65 -7.80 -5.58 -11.91
N CYS A 66 -8.62 -6.21 -12.75
CA CYS A 66 -9.83 -5.62 -13.33
C CYS A 66 -11.09 -6.41 -12.89
N GLY A 67 -11.05 -6.98 -11.68
CA GLY A 67 -12.15 -7.74 -11.09
C GLY A 67 -13.08 -6.87 -10.25
N LEU A 68 -13.54 -7.42 -9.10
CA LEU A 68 -14.39 -6.71 -8.14
C LEU A 68 -13.83 -5.35 -7.70
N ILE A 69 -12.50 -5.22 -7.68
CA ILE A 69 -11.82 -3.96 -7.38
C ILE A 69 -10.81 -3.74 -8.48
N SER A 70 -11.07 -2.72 -9.31
CA SER A 70 -10.18 -2.32 -10.39
C SER A 70 -9.03 -1.51 -9.82
N GLY A 71 -7.79 -1.94 -10.07
CA GLY A 71 -6.63 -1.35 -9.41
C GLY A 71 -5.29 -1.93 -9.81
N ILE A 72 -4.22 -1.31 -9.34
CA ILE A 72 -2.85 -1.80 -9.36
C ILE A 72 -2.44 -2.08 -7.93
N PHE A 73 -2.04 -3.31 -7.64
CA PHE A 73 -1.74 -3.75 -6.28
C PHE A 73 -0.37 -4.41 -6.20
N HIS A 74 0.23 -4.40 -5.02
CA HIS A 74 1.31 -5.33 -4.70
C HIS A 74 0.85 -6.75 -5.00
N TRP A 75 1.69 -7.54 -5.68
CA TRP A 75 1.31 -8.86 -6.17
C TRP A 75 0.70 -9.77 -5.10
N SER A 76 1.19 -9.68 -3.87
CA SER A 76 0.73 -10.56 -2.79
C SER A 76 -0.69 -10.24 -2.33
N LEU A 77 -1.15 -8.99 -2.48
CA LEU A 77 -2.54 -8.61 -2.17
C LEU A 77 -3.53 -9.34 -3.07
N ILE A 78 -3.14 -9.65 -4.31
CA ILE A 78 -3.99 -10.32 -5.30
C ILE A 78 -3.70 -11.82 -5.35
N GLU A 79 -2.46 -12.21 -5.66
CA GLU A 79 -2.11 -13.62 -5.92
C GLU A 79 -2.13 -14.51 -4.67
N LYS A 80 -2.06 -13.91 -3.46
CA LYS A 80 -2.22 -14.62 -2.18
C LYS A 80 -3.56 -14.32 -1.51
N GLU A 81 -4.48 -13.65 -2.21
CA GLU A 81 -5.81 -13.29 -1.69
C GLU A 81 -5.72 -12.52 -0.36
N LEU A 82 -4.68 -11.69 -0.19
CA LEU A 82 -4.45 -10.95 1.05
C LEU A 82 -5.26 -9.66 1.13
N TRP A 83 -5.72 -9.10 0.00
CA TRP A 83 -6.40 -7.82 -0.02
C TRP A 83 -7.58 -7.72 0.97
N SER A 84 -8.61 -8.55 0.81
CA SER A 84 -9.78 -8.54 1.70
C SER A 84 -9.39 -8.92 3.13
N ARG A 85 -8.54 -9.94 3.29
CA ARG A 85 -8.08 -10.41 4.59
C ARG A 85 -7.33 -9.34 5.38
N VAL A 86 -6.54 -8.49 4.73
CA VAL A 86 -5.77 -7.43 5.39
C VAL A 86 -6.66 -6.23 5.70
N ILE A 87 -7.60 -5.88 4.83
CA ILE A 87 -8.59 -4.82 5.09
C ILE A 87 -9.49 -5.18 6.26
N GLU A 88 -10.00 -6.41 6.28
CA GLU A 88 -10.91 -6.91 7.30
C GLU A 88 -10.19 -7.39 8.57
N ASN A 89 -8.86 -7.25 8.62
CA ASN A 89 -7.99 -7.73 9.71
C ASN A 89 -8.31 -9.19 10.13
N ILE A 90 -8.46 -10.07 9.13
CA ILE A 90 -8.77 -11.48 9.36
C ILE A 90 -7.48 -12.24 9.70
N GLY A 91 -7.40 -12.69 10.96
CA GLY A 91 -6.30 -13.50 11.45
C GLY A 91 -4.96 -12.75 11.46
N ASP A 92 -3.88 -13.41 11.04
CA ASP A 92 -2.54 -12.81 10.96
C ASP A 92 -2.22 -12.21 9.57
N SER A 93 -3.24 -11.83 8.79
CA SER A 93 -3.09 -11.37 7.40
C SER A 93 -2.15 -10.16 7.27
N ARG A 94 -2.24 -9.16 8.16
CA ARG A 94 -1.32 -8.01 8.16
C ARG A 94 0.12 -8.45 8.41
N LYS A 95 0.36 -9.36 9.38
CA LYS A 95 1.70 -9.88 9.67
C LYS A 95 2.25 -10.66 8.48
N GLU A 96 1.41 -11.43 7.79
CA GLU A 96 1.77 -12.14 6.57
C GLU A 96 2.21 -11.16 5.48
N PHE A 97 1.41 -10.13 5.22
CA PHE A 97 1.73 -9.10 4.25
C PHE A 97 3.02 -8.33 4.61
N LEU A 98 3.16 -7.92 5.88
CA LEU A 98 4.34 -7.22 6.40
C LEU A 98 5.62 -8.08 6.26
N SER A 99 5.52 -9.39 6.49
CA SER A 99 6.64 -10.33 6.30
C SER A 99 7.11 -10.36 4.84
N ILE A 100 6.19 -10.28 3.88
CA ILE A 100 6.50 -10.28 2.44
C ILE A 100 7.23 -8.99 2.06
N ILE A 101 6.66 -7.83 2.37
CA ILE A 101 7.22 -6.54 1.97
C ILE A 101 8.56 -6.23 2.68
N ARG A 102 8.77 -6.75 3.90
CA ARG A 102 10.09 -6.70 4.58
C ARG A 102 11.14 -7.56 3.88
N LYS A 103 10.79 -8.78 3.45
CA LYS A 103 11.70 -9.65 2.66
C LYS A 103 12.09 -9.01 1.33
N GLU A 104 11.17 -8.25 0.73
CA GLU A 104 11.41 -7.49 -0.50
C GLU A 104 12.13 -6.15 -0.26
N LYS A 105 12.40 -5.78 0.99
CA LYS A 105 13.02 -4.49 1.38
C LYS A 105 12.23 -3.28 0.88
N LEU A 106 10.91 -3.40 0.84
CA LEU A 106 10.00 -2.31 0.49
C LEU A 106 9.67 -1.42 1.68
N VAL A 107 10.02 -1.82 2.91
CA VAL A 107 9.84 -1.05 4.14
C VAL A 107 11.07 -1.23 5.03
N ASP A 108 11.36 -0.22 5.86
CA ASP A 108 12.51 -0.21 6.78
C ASP A 108 12.12 -0.49 8.24
N TYR A 109 10.83 -0.66 8.52
CA TYR A 109 10.27 -0.94 9.84
C TYR A 109 9.83 -2.39 10.00
#